data_AF-A0A936WYD4-F1
#
_entry.id   AF-A0A936WYD4-F1
#
_cell.length_a   1.000
_cell.length_b   1.000
_cell.length_c   1.000
_cell.angle_alpha   90.00
_cell.angle_beta   90.00
_cell.angle_gamma   90.00
#
_symmetry.space_group_name_H-M   'P 1'
#
loop_
_entity.id
_entity.type
_entity.pdbx_description
1 polymer ?
#
loop_
_entity_poly.entity_id
_entity_poly.type
_entity_poly.pdbx_seq_one_letter_code
_entity_poly.pdbx_strand_id
1 'polypeptide(L)'
;MYVDNVYRGHLWKYTDITERSLKQDQLRKSEEKYRGIISNINLGLIEVDLNDKIRYVNQSFCFISGYSENELLGKNPNKLFLVDPVTLKKCRK
;
A
#
# COMPACT_ATOMS: atom_id res chain seq x y z
N MET A 1 4.29 -42.42 18.28
CA MET A 1 4.67 -42.83 19.64
C MET A 1 5.34 -44.19 19.52
N TYR A 2 6.60 -44.25 19.89
CA TYR A 2 7.36 -45.50 19.98
C TYR A 2 7.38 -45.90 21.44
N VAL A 3 7.15 -47.18 21.73
CA VAL A 3 7.35 -47.76 23.06
C VAL A 3 8.17 -49.02 22.84
N ASP A 4 9.25 -49.18 23.60
CA ASP A 4 10.21 -50.29 23.48
C ASP A 4 10.81 -50.45 22.07
N ASN A 5 11.16 -49.33 21.42
CA ASN A 5 11.69 -49.29 20.06
C ASN A 5 10.76 -49.85 18.97
N VAL A 6 9.50 -50.15 19.33
CA VAL A 6 8.46 -50.61 18.41
C VAL A 6 7.53 -49.45 18.08
N TYR A 7 7.31 -49.21 16.79
CA TYR A 7 6.37 -48.19 16.32
C TYR A 7 4.93 -48.59 16.68
N ARG A 8 4.29 -47.83 17.58
CA ARG A 8 2.92 -48.10 18.05
C ARG A 8 1.86 -47.20 17.41
N GLY A 9 2.25 -46.27 16.53
CA GLY A 9 1.34 -45.41 15.78
C GLY A 9 1.63 -43.92 15.93
N HIS A 10 0.87 -43.07 15.25
CA HIS A 10 0.92 -41.61 15.37
C HIS A 10 -0.49 -41.07 15.64
N LEU A 11 -0.60 -39.90 16.25
CA LEU A 11 -1.87 -39.17 16.34
C LEU A 11 -1.82 -38.05 15.30
N TRP A 12 -2.78 -38.02 14.38
CA TRP A 12 -2.95 -36.88 13.47
C TRP A 12 -4.20 -36.10 13.85
N LYS A 13 -4.08 -34.79 13.80
CA LYS A 13 -5.21 -33.86 13.83
C LYS A 13 -5.23 -33.13 12.49
N TYR A 14 -6.38 -33.16 11.83
CA TYR A 14 -6.66 -32.29 10.69
C TYR A 14 -7.48 -31.10 11.19
N THR A 15 -7.18 -29.91 10.68
CA THR A 15 -8.02 -28.73 10.86
C THR A 15 -8.34 -28.21 9.47
N ASP A 16 -9.62 -28.14 9.15
CA ASP A 16 -10.04 -27.53 7.90
C ASP A 16 -9.74 -26.03 7.97
N ILE A 17 -8.87 -25.57 7.07
CA ILE A 17 -8.49 -24.16 6.92
C ILE A 17 -8.98 -23.58 5.59
N THR A 18 -9.81 -24.32 4.85
CA THR A 18 -10.25 -23.97 3.50
C THR A 18 -10.93 -22.60 3.50
N GLU A 19 -11.87 -22.38 4.42
CA GLU A 19 -12.61 -21.13 4.52
C GLU A 19 -11.70 -19.94 4.86
N ARG A 20 -10.78 -20.13 5.82
CA ARG A 20 -9.83 -19.09 6.23
C ARG A 20 -8.89 -18.71 5.09
N SER A 21 -8.37 -19.72 4.38
CA SER A 21 -7.48 -19.53 3.25
C SER A 21 -8.18 -18.80 2.10
N LEU A 22 -9.42 -19.19 1.78
CA LEU A 22 -10.22 -18.56 0.73
C LEU A 22 -10.51 -17.09 1.05
N LYS A 23 -10.88 -16.77 2.29
CA LYS A 23 -11.11 -15.38 2.73
C LYS A 23 -9.84 -14.54 2.63
N GLN A 24 -8.70 -15.08 3.05
CA GLN A 24 -7.41 -14.38 2.94
C GLN A 24 -7.00 -14.15 1.47
N ASP A 25 -7.19 -15.14 0.60
CA ASP A 25 -6.86 -15.01 -0.81
C ASP A 25 -7.80 -14.05 -1.54
N GLN A 26 -9.09 -14.05 -1.21
CA GLN A 26 -10.06 -13.06 -1.71
C GLN A 26 -9.69 -11.64 -1.28
N LEU A 27 -9.32 -11.44 -0.01
CA LEU A 27 -8.86 -10.15 0.49
C LEU A 27 -7.62 -9.68 -0.27
N ARG A 28 -6.59 -10.54 -0.39
CA ARG A 28 -5.36 -10.23 -1.12
C ARG A 28 -5.64 -9.87 -2.59
N LYS A 29 -6.45 -10.68 -3.29
CA LYS A 29 -6.83 -10.41 -4.69
C LYS A 29 -7.56 -9.09 -4.85
N SER A 30 -8.43 -8.75 -3.89
CA SER A 30 -9.12 -7.46 -3.89
C SER A 30 -8.14 -6.31 -3.70
N GLU A 31 -7.22 -6.39 -2.73
CA GLU A 31 -6.19 -5.37 -2.47
C GLU A 31 -5.27 -5.17 -3.68
N GLU A 32 -4.80 -6.25 -4.31
CA GLU A 32 -3.98 -6.21 -5.52
C GLU A 32 -4.73 -5.56 -6.68
N LYS A 33 -6.02 -5.89 -6.86
CA LYS A 33 -6.86 -5.27 -7.87
C LYS A 33 -7.02 -3.76 -7.61
N TYR A 34 -7.32 -3.36 -6.38
CA TYR A 34 -7.44 -1.95 -6.02
C TYR A 34 -6.12 -1.20 -6.19
N ARG A 35 -4.99 -1.79 -5.77
CA ARG A 35 -3.65 -1.23 -6.00
C ARG A 35 -3.38 -1.06 -7.48
N GLY A 36 -3.63 -2.07 -8.30
CA GLY A 36 -3.43 -2.00 -9.75
C GLY A 36 -4.29 -0.91 -10.41
N ILE A 37 -5.54 -0.76 -10.01
CA ILE A 37 -6.42 0.30 -10.52
C ILE A 37 -5.89 1.68 -10.13
N ILE A 38 -5.55 1.90 -8.86
CA ILE A 38 -5.05 3.19 -8.36
C ILE A 38 -3.70 3.55 -9.00
N SER A 39 -2.82 2.57 -9.19
CA SER A 39 -1.51 2.79 -9.82
C SER A 39 -1.60 3.04 -11.33
N ASN A 40 -2.56 2.43 -12.04
CA ASN A 40 -2.71 2.62 -13.49
C ASN A 40 -3.53 3.86 -13.86
N ILE A 41 -4.38 4.36 -12.98
CA ILE A 41 -5.09 5.62 -13.24
C ILE A 41 -4.09 6.77 -13.04
N ASN A 42 -4.10 7.74 -13.96
CA ASN A 42 -3.39 9.02 -13.83
C ASN A 42 -4.06 9.93 -12.78
N LEU A 43 -4.42 9.37 -11.62
CA LEU A 43 -4.97 10.11 -10.49
C LEU A 43 -3.86 10.31 -9.48
N GLY A 44 -3.55 11.57 -9.22
CA GLY A 44 -2.67 11.94 -8.13
C GLY A 44 -3.34 11.62 -6.79
N LEU A 45 -2.67 10.85 -5.94
CA LEU A 45 -3.12 10.53 -4.59
C LEU A 45 -2.06 10.97 -3.58
N ILE A 46 -2.52 11.66 -2.54
CA ILE A 46 -1.72 12.09 -1.40
C ILE A 46 -2.45 11.65 -0.14
N GLU A 47 -1.74 11.05 0.80
CA GLU A 47 -2.23 10.76 2.15
C GLU A 47 -1.58 11.73 3.13
N VAL A 48 -2.39 12.33 4.00
CA VAL A 48 -1.93 13.25 5.05
C VAL A 48 -2.25 12.70 6.43
N ASP A 49 -1.38 12.98 7.39
CA ASP A 49 -1.62 12.73 8.81
C ASP A 49 -2.50 13.83 9.43
N LEU A 50 -2.97 13.63 10.67
CA LEU A 50 -3.78 14.58 11.45
C LEU A 50 -3.13 15.95 11.63
N ASN A 51 -1.80 16.06 11.43
CA ASN A 51 -1.04 17.30 11.46
C ASN A 51 -0.84 17.94 10.07
N ASP A 52 -1.66 17.56 9.09
CA ASP A 52 -1.56 17.95 7.67
C ASP A 52 -0.19 17.66 7.05
N LYS A 53 0.52 16.63 7.53
CA LYS A 53 1.81 16.22 6.95
C LYS A 53 1.60 15.09 5.97
N ILE A 54 2.13 15.26 4.76
CA ILE A 54 2.11 14.22 3.72
C ILE A 54 2.87 13.00 4.22
N ARG A 55 2.19 11.85 4.30
CA ARG A 55 2.75 10.56 4.72
C ARG A 55 2.98 9.63 3.54
N TYR A 56 2.18 9.76 2.50
CA TYR A 56 2.30 8.94 1.29
C TYR A 56 1.87 9.73 0.06
N VAL A 57 2.55 9.48 -1.05
CA VAL A 57 2.19 10.02 -2.37
C VAL A 57 2.29 8.92 -3.40
N ASN A 58 1.32 8.87 -4.32
CA ASN A 58 1.38 7.94 -5.45
C ASN A 58 2.38 8.47 -6.50
N GLN A 59 2.99 7.56 -7.25
CA GLN A 59 3.93 7.91 -8.32
C GLN A 59 3.27 8.79 -9.38
N SER A 60 1.99 8.53 -9.71
CA SER A 60 1.19 9.39 -10.60
C SER A 60 1.12 10.84 -10.10
N PHE A 61 1.04 11.07 -8.79
CA PHE A 61 1.06 12.42 -8.23
C PHE A 61 2.42 13.10 -8.44
N CYS A 62 3.52 12.38 -8.22
CA CYS A 62 4.87 12.88 -8.48
C CYS A 62 5.05 13.24 -9.97
N PHE A 63 4.54 12.41 -10.89
CA PHE A 63 4.58 12.71 -12.32
C PHE A 63 3.75 13.94 -12.71
N ILE A 64 2.53 14.08 -12.18
CA ILE A 64 1.63 15.19 -12.51
C ILE A 64 2.11 16.51 -11.89
N SER A 65 2.56 16.47 -10.64
CA SER A 65 2.98 17.66 -9.89
C SER A 65 4.42 18.08 -10.22
N GLY A 66 5.25 17.15 -10.73
CA GLY A 66 6.67 17.38 -11.00
C GLY A 66 7.56 17.37 -9.75
N TYR A 67 7.00 17.14 -8.56
CA TYR A 67 7.74 17.01 -7.31
C TYR A 67 8.16 15.55 -7.09
N SER A 68 9.34 15.37 -6.51
CA SER A 68 9.76 14.05 -6.04
C SER A 68 9.06 13.69 -4.73
N GLU A 69 8.89 12.39 -4.47
CA GLU A 69 8.32 11.89 -3.22
C GLU A 69 9.06 12.45 -1.99
N ASN A 70 10.39 12.49 -2.02
CA ASN A 70 11.22 13.02 -0.94
C ASN A 70 10.99 14.52 -0.65
N GLU A 71 10.60 15.30 -1.66
CA GLU A 71 10.28 16.72 -1.47
C GLU A 71 8.89 16.92 -0.87
N LEU A 72 7.98 15.96 -1.07
CA LEU A 72 6.60 15.99 -0.60
C LEU A 72 6.46 15.42 0.81
N LEU A 73 7.16 14.34 1.13
CA LEU A 73 7.05 13.66 2.43
C LEU A 73 7.34 14.62 3.60
N GLY A 74 6.44 14.63 4.59
CA GLY A 74 6.52 15.46 5.79
C GLY A 74 6.19 16.95 5.59
N LYS A 75 5.89 17.39 4.36
CA LYS A 75 5.45 18.77 4.09
C LYS A 75 3.94 18.90 4.25
N ASN A 76 3.49 20.15 4.39
CA ASN A 76 2.07 20.47 4.45
C ASN A 76 1.58 20.81 3.03
N PRO A 77 0.59 20.08 2.48
CA PRO A 77 0.13 20.26 1.10
C PRO A 77 -0.53 21.62 0.90
N ASN A 78 -1.25 22.15 1.88
CA ASN A 78 -1.89 23.47 1.78
C ASN A 78 -0.83 24.56 1.58
N LYS A 79 0.29 24.47 2.30
CA LYS A 79 1.42 25.40 2.13
C LYS A 79 2.23 25.18 0.84
N LEU A 80 2.07 24.05 0.18
CA LEU A 80 2.83 23.73 -1.04
C LEU A 80 2.04 24.06 -2.31
N PHE A 81 0.72 23.86 -2.29
CA PHE A 81 -0.15 23.97 -3.46
C PHE A 81 -1.10 25.17 -3.43
N LEU A 82 -1.39 25.78 -2.26
CA LEU A 82 -2.36 26.88 -2.14
C LEU A 82 -1.72 28.27 -1.99
N VAL A 83 -0.39 28.39 -2.11
CA VAL A 83 0.32 29.67 -2.21
C VAL A 83 0.64 29.96 -3.67
N ASP A 84 -0.20 30.83 -4.25
CA ASP A 84 -0.12 31.46 -5.57
C ASP A 84 -0.18 30.56 -6.82
N PRO A 85 -0.93 30.96 -7.88
CA PRO A 85 -1.11 30.19 -9.12
C PRO A 85 0.16 30.07 -10.00
N VAL A 86 1.34 30.41 -9.48
CA VAL A 86 2.59 30.56 -10.25
C VAL A 86 3.69 29.56 -9.83
N THR A 87 3.47 28.73 -8.80
CA THR A 87 4.49 27.77 -8.32
C THR A 87 4.46 26.41 -9.05
N LEU A 88 3.93 26.37 -10.27
CA LEU A 88 4.09 25.26 -11.23
C LEU A 88 5.45 25.32 -11.98
N LYS A 89 6.46 25.98 -11.39
CA LYS A 89 7.76 26.18 -12.04
C LYS A 89 8.86 25.34 -11.39
N LYS A 90 8.83 24.05 -11.71
CA LYS A 90 10.07 23.28 -11.96
C LYS A 90 9.83 22.29 -13.10
N CYS A 91 9.51 22.86 -14.26
CA CYS A 91 9.45 22.15 -15.52
C CYS A 91 10.83 21.55 -15.88
N ARG A 92 10.84 20.23 -16.02
CA ARG A 92 11.61 19.46 -17.00
C ARG A 92 13.14 19.46 -16.87
N LYS A 93 13.68 18.30 -16.48
CA LYS A 93 14.69 17.61 -17.27
C LYS A 93 14.31 16.14 -17.38
#